data_AF-A0A535FQQ7-F1
#
_entry.id   AF-A0A535FQQ7-F1
#
_cell.length_a   1.000
_cell.length_b   1.000
_cell.length_c   1.000
_cell.angle_alpha   90.00
_cell.angle_beta   90.00
_cell.angle_gamma   90.00
#
_symmetry.space_group_name_H-M   'P 1'
#
loop_
_entity.id
_entity.type
_entity.pdbx_description
1 polymer ?
#
loop_
_entity_poly.entity_id
_entity_poly.type
_entity_poly.pdbx_seq_one_letter_code
_entity_poly.pdbx_strand_id
1 'polypeptide(L)'
;MSVLEFMASLATQGVKIWTDDGHRLRYRAPKNVMTASLLAKLREYKAELLTILSQHHGNGLEASLPQVVPAPTQLYQPFPITETQQAYWIGRNTVFELGNVGNHCYVELEALEWNMTHALLALQRLIARHPMLRAVILSDGEQQILEQVPPYCIECIDLQGLTQPDQERQLQRIRDEMGHYVYQVEQWPAFTMRVARLHKRCFRIQVSMEALFADSWSMLLLIQEFVHLYHEPEASLPPLNLSFRDYVLAEAQLQASELYERSRDYWLARIPTLPAAPDLPHASDAASLSRPRFVPRNGRMEAAQWQRLKARGAQAGLTP
;
A
#
# COMPACT_ATOMS: atom_id res chain seq x y z
N MET A 1 22.62 -18.86 -27.49
CA MET A 1 21.81 -18.12 -26.50
C MET A 1 20.72 -17.45 -27.28
N SER A 2 19.46 -17.66 -26.93
CA SER A 2 18.34 -16.97 -27.58
C SER A 2 18.26 -15.50 -27.14
N VAL A 3 17.57 -14.66 -27.89
CA VAL A 3 17.33 -13.26 -27.50
C VAL A 3 16.58 -13.16 -26.16
N LEU A 4 15.69 -14.11 -25.86
CA LEU A 4 14.96 -14.18 -24.58
C LEU A 4 15.88 -14.57 -23.40
N GLU A 5 16.76 -15.56 -23.59
CA GLU A 5 17.79 -15.92 -22.60
C GLU A 5 18.75 -14.76 -22.34
N PHE A 6 19.08 -14.00 -23.39
CA PHE A 6 19.89 -12.81 -23.27
C PHE A 6 19.18 -11.70 -22.50
N MET A 7 17.90 -11.42 -22.78
CA MET A 7 17.09 -10.46 -22.00
C MET A 7 16.97 -10.86 -20.53
N ALA A 8 16.72 -12.14 -20.24
CA ALA A 8 16.70 -12.63 -18.87
C ALA A 8 18.05 -12.42 -18.16
N SER A 9 19.16 -12.66 -18.86
CA SER A 9 20.52 -12.39 -18.37
C SER A 9 20.82 -10.91 -18.12
N LEU A 10 20.24 -10.00 -18.93
CA LEU A 10 20.33 -8.56 -18.70
C LEU A 10 19.59 -8.16 -17.42
N ALA A 11 18.38 -8.69 -17.22
CA ALA A 11 17.56 -8.41 -16.05
C ALA A 11 18.21 -8.87 -14.75
N THR A 12 18.85 -10.05 -14.72
CA THR A 12 19.57 -10.54 -13.54
C THR A 12 20.80 -9.70 -13.20
N GLN A 13 21.37 -8.99 -14.18
CA GLN A 13 22.48 -8.05 -14.00
C GLN A 13 22.00 -6.62 -13.71
N GLY A 14 20.70 -6.41 -13.52
CA GLY A 14 20.10 -5.10 -13.25
C GLY A 14 20.10 -4.15 -14.46
N VAL A 15 20.32 -4.67 -15.66
CA VAL A 15 20.26 -3.90 -16.91
C VAL A 15 18.81 -3.84 -17.38
N LYS A 16 18.27 -2.62 -17.44
CA LYS A 16 16.97 -2.33 -18.07
C LYS A 16 17.19 -1.86 -19.49
N ILE A 17 16.42 -2.38 -20.43
CA ILE A 17 16.38 -1.94 -21.84
C ILE A 17 14.95 -1.54 -22.21
N TRP A 18 14.80 -0.50 -23.02
CA TRP A 18 13.49 -0.03 -23.49
C TRP A 18 13.65 0.68 -24.84
N THR A 19 12.53 1.06 -25.46
CA THR A 19 12.49 1.89 -26.68
C THR A 19 11.38 2.90 -26.52
N ASP A 20 11.59 4.17 -26.87
CA ASP A 20 10.54 5.20 -26.75
C ASP A 20 9.75 5.35 -28.08
N ASP A 21 10.36 4.99 -29.20
CA ASP A 21 9.88 5.25 -30.56
C ASP A 21 9.84 4.00 -31.45
N GLY A 22 10.10 2.82 -30.88
CA GLY A 22 10.22 1.55 -31.62
C GLY A 22 11.48 1.42 -32.50
N HIS A 23 12.32 2.46 -32.57
CA HIS A 23 13.48 2.52 -33.46
C HIS A 23 14.82 2.62 -32.72
N ARG A 24 14.83 3.17 -31.50
CA ARG A 24 16.04 3.38 -30.69
C ARG A 24 16.00 2.57 -29.41
N LEU A 25 16.91 1.60 -29.33
CA LEU A 25 17.13 0.83 -28.12
C LEU A 25 17.89 1.69 -27.10
N ARG A 26 17.26 1.94 -25.95
CA ARG A 26 17.82 2.62 -24.77
C ARG A 26 18.11 1.60 -23.67
N TYR A 27 19.05 1.93 -22.79
CA TYR A 27 19.36 1.10 -21.64
C TYR A 27 19.78 1.91 -20.40
N ARG A 28 19.60 1.30 -19.22
CA ARG A 28 20.05 1.78 -17.92
C ARG A 28 20.65 0.60 -17.18
N ALA A 29 21.87 0.76 -16.67
CA ALA A 29 22.60 -0.31 -16.00
C ALA A 29 23.36 0.24 -14.78
N PRO A 30 23.68 -0.61 -13.78
CA PRO A 30 24.63 -0.26 -12.73
C PRO A 30 26.02 0.06 -13.31
N LYS A 31 26.83 0.83 -12.58
CA LYS A 31 28.19 1.18 -13.00
C LYS A 31 29.00 -0.09 -13.33
N ASN A 32 29.74 -0.06 -14.44
CA ASN A 32 30.64 -1.11 -14.91
C ASN A 32 29.99 -2.44 -15.36
N VAL A 33 28.66 -2.55 -15.41
CA VAL A 33 27.97 -3.76 -15.90
C VAL A 33 27.99 -3.86 -17.44
N MET A 34 27.97 -2.72 -18.13
CA MET A 34 27.91 -2.65 -19.59
C MET A 34 29.30 -2.85 -20.23
N THR A 35 29.74 -4.11 -20.29
CA THR A 35 31.00 -4.49 -20.95
C THR A 35 30.92 -4.36 -22.48
N ALA A 36 32.07 -4.30 -23.14
CA ALA A 36 32.14 -4.28 -24.60
C ALA A 36 31.46 -5.49 -25.25
N SER A 37 31.55 -6.67 -24.62
CA SER A 37 30.87 -7.89 -25.08
C SER A 37 29.34 -7.78 -24.98
N LEU A 38 28.84 -7.18 -23.90
CA LEU A 38 27.40 -6.99 -23.68
C LEU A 38 26.82 -5.97 -24.67
N LEU A 39 27.56 -4.89 -24.94
CA LEU A 39 27.20 -3.89 -25.95
C LEU A 39 27.22 -4.47 -27.37
N ALA A 40 28.17 -5.36 -27.69
CA ALA A 40 28.22 -6.05 -28.97
C ALA A 40 26.97 -6.94 -29.15
N LYS A 41 26.59 -7.71 -28.13
CA LYS A 41 25.37 -8.53 -28.15
C LYS A 41 24.08 -7.71 -28.23
N LEU A 42 24.01 -6.55 -27.56
CA LEU A 42 22.87 -5.64 -27.71
C LEU A 42 22.73 -5.11 -29.15
N ARG A 43 23.85 -4.88 -29.84
CA ARG A 43 23.84 -4.48 -31.25
C ARG A 43 23.45 -5.63 -32.16
N GLU A 44 23.95 -6.82 -31.89
CA GLU A 44 23.63 -8.06 -32.60
C GLU A 44 22.12 -8.34 -32.55
N TYR A 45 21.53 -8.35 -31.36
CA TYR A 45 20.09 -8.58 -31.19
C TYR A 45 19.22 -7.34 -31.35
N LYS A 46 19.77 -6.19 -31.78
CA LYS A 46 19.02 -4.90 -31.77
C LYS A 46 17.68 -5.00 -32.49
N ALA A 47 17.64 -5.62 -33.67
CA ALA A 47 16.40 -5.73 -34.45
C ALA A 47 15.36 -6.62 -33.74
N GLU A 48 15.76 -7.78 -33.24
CA GLU A 48 14.88 -8.69 -32.50
C GLU A 48 14.42 -8.08 -31.17
N LEU A 49 15.32 -7.41 -30.44
CA LEU A 49 15.01 -6.69 -29.21
C LEU A 49 14.04 -5.54 -29.47
N LEU A 50 14.22 -4.77 -30.55
CA LEU A 50 13.26 -3.74 -30.91
C LEU A 50 11.90 -4.37 -31.28
N THR A 51 11.87 -5.45 -32.04
CA THR A 51 10.62 -6.16 -32.35
C THR A 51 9.94 -6.67 -31.08
N ILE A 52 10.67 -7.33 -30.18
CA ILE A 52 10.15 -7.84 -28.90
C ILE A 52 9.73 -6.70 -27.99
N LEU A 53 10.53 -5.64 -27.84
CA LEU A 53 10.20 -4.49 -27.00
C LEU A 53 9.08 -3.64 -27.60
N SER A 54 8.88 -3.66 -28.92
CA SER A 54 7.74 -3.01 -29.59
C SER A 54 6.48 -3.88 -29.52
N GLN A 55 6.65 -5.21 -29.52
CA GLN A 55 5.58 -6.17 -29.27
C GLN A 55 5.19 -6.24 -27.78
N HIS A 56 6.11 -5.93 -26.86
CA HIS A 56 5.86 -5.83 -25.42
C HIS A 56 5.47 -4.40 -24.97
N HIS A 57 5.95 -3.33 -25.64
CA HIS A 57 5.23 -2.04 -25.70
C HIS A 57 3.85 -2.21 -26.38
N GLY A 58 3.69 -3.33 -27.10
CA GLY A 58 2.50 -3.80 -27.79
C GLY A 58 1.72 -4.87 -27.03
N ASN A 59 1.88 -5.02 -25.71
CA ASN A 59 0.65 -5.14 -24.94
C ASN A 59 0.08 -3.74 -24.95
N GLY A 60 -0.79 -3.42 -25.91
CA GLY A 60 -1.38 -2.08 -26.14
C GLY A 60 -2.08 -1.43 -24.93
N LEU A 61 -1.99 -2.05 -23.75
CA LEU A 61 -2.25 -1.51 -22.43
C LEU A 61 -1.48 -0.23 -22.12
N GLU A 62 -0.15 -0.16 -22.21
CA GLU A 62 0.59 1.07 -21.81
C GLU A 62 0.29 2.28 -22.71
N ALA A 63 0.05 2.06 -24.01
CA ALA A 63 -0.35 3.11 -24.94
C ALA A 63 -1.82 3.58 -24.77
N SER A 64 -2.63 2.86 -23.99
CA SER A 64 -4.04 3.16 -23.74
C SER A 64 -4.36 3.52 -22.29
N LEU A 65 -3.36 3.53 -21.40
CA LEU A 65 -3.52 4.07 -20.05
C LEU A 65 -3.47 5.60 -20.10
N PRO A 66 -4.39 6.31 -19.40
CA PRO A 66 -4.30 7.74 -19.21
C PRO A 66 -2.97 8.13 -18.56
N GLN A 67 -2.34 9.18 -19.09
CA GLN A 67 -1.16 9.73 -18.45
C GLN A 67 -1.56 10.54 -17.21
N VAL A 68 -0.90 10.26 -16.10
CA VAL A 68 -1.08 11.05 -14.88
C VAL A 68 -0.30 12.35 -15.01
N VAL A 69 -0.99 13.48 -14.94
CA VAL A 69 -0.40 14.82 -15.03
C VAL A 69 -0.44 15.47 -13.64
N PRO A 70 0.72 15.72 -13.01
CA PRO A 70 0.75 16.40 -11.72
C PRO A 70 0.12 17.80 -11.77
N ALA A 71 -0.80 18.07 -10.85
CA ALA A 71 -1.45 19.38 -10.70
C ALA A 71 -1.24 19.95 -9.28
N PRO A 72 0.00 20.31 -8.89
CA PRO A 72 0.32 20.72 -7.51
C PRO A 72 -0.46 21.95 -7.04
N THR A 73 -0.84 22.86 -7.94
CA THR A 73 -1.66 24.05 -7.62
C THR A 73 -3.12 23.70 -7.29
N GLN A 74 -3.56 22.48 -7.58
CA GLN A 74 -4.91 21.97 -7.32
C GLN A 74 -4.93 20.90 -6.23
N LEU A 75 -3.81 20.66 -5.53
CA LEU A 75 -3.66 19.57 -4.56
C LEU A 75 -4.78 19.53 -3.51
N TYR A 76 -5.25 20.70 -3.08
CA TYR A 76 -6.24 20.84 -2.01
C TYR A 76 -7.69 20.96 -2.51
N GLN A 77 -7.92 20.87 -3.83
CA GLN A 77 -9.28 20.83 -4.36
C GLN A 77 -9.91 19.46 -4.08
N PRO A 78 -11.22 19.41 -3.78
CA PRO A 78 -11.97 18.16 -3.72
C PRO A 78 -11.79 17.31 -4.99
N PHE A 79 -11.87 16.00 -4.82
CA PHE A 79 -11.77 15.01 -5.89
C PHE A 79 -12.57 13.75 -5.52
N PRO A 80 -13.04 12.95 -6.50
CA PRO A 80 -13.85 11.79 -6.19
C PRO A 80 -13.08 10.74 -5.37
N ILE A 81 -13.83 9.87 -4.70
CA ILE A 81 -13.28 8.61 -4.15
C ILE A 81 -13.23 7.53 -5.24
N THR A 82 -12.30 6.58 -5.12
CA THR A 82 -12.27 5.41 -6.01
C THR A 82 -13.44 4.46 -5.71
N GLU A 83 -13.78 3.56 -6.64
CA GLU A 83 -14.83 2.54 -6.42
C GLU A 83 -14.51 1.68 -5.18
N THR A 84 -13.24 1.38 -4.92
CA THR A 84 -12.79 0.66 -3.72
C THR A 84 -12.99 1.49 -2.45
N GLN A 85 -12.62 2.78 -2.47
CA GLN A 85 -12.88 3.68 -1.33
C GLN A 85 -14.37 3.83 -1.07
N GLN A 86 -15.20 3.89 -2.13
CA GLN A 86 -16.66 3.92 -2.03
C GLN A 86 -17.21 2.65 -1.38
N ALA A 87 -16.71 1.48 -1.74
CA ALA A 87 -17.12 0.21 -1.11
C ALA A 87 -16.79 0.20 0.39
N TYR A 88 -15.63 0.71 0.80
CA TYR A 88 -15.26 0.83 2.22
C TYR A 88 -16.09 1.89 2.94
N TRP A 89 -16.35 3.03 2.30
CA TRP A 89 -17.17 4.10 2.87
C TRP A 89 -18.63 3.69 3.06
N ILE A 90 -19.20 2.96 2.10
CA ILE A 90 -20.56 2.44 2.19
C ILE A 90 -20.63 1.28 3.21
N GLY A 91 -19.68 0.34 3.13
CA GLY A 91 -19.66 -0.88 3.95
C GLY A 91 -19.47 -0.64 5.45
N ARG A 92 -18.93 0.52 5.84
CA ARG A 92 -18.82 0.89 7.27
C ARG A 92 -20.16 1.21 7.93
N ASN A 93 -21.22 1.46 7.14
CA ASN A 93 -22.55 1.78 7.67
C ASN A 93 -23.22 0.54 8.29
N THR A 94 -24.13 0.77 9.23
CA THR A 94 -24.86 -0.29 9.94
C THR A 94 -25.97 -0.95 9.10
N VAL A 95 -26.20 -0.47 7.87
CA VAL A 95 -27.29 -0.93 6.99
C VAL A 95 -26.94 -2.27 6.33
N PHE A 96 -25.66 -2.61 6.22
CA PHE A 96 -25.20 -3.82 5.55
C PHE A 96 -24.88 -4.93 6.55
N GLU A 97 -25.16 -6.17 6.16
CA GLU A 97 -24.71 -7.36 6.86
C GLU A 97 -23.17 -7.34 6.97
N LEU A 98 -22.66 -7.68 8.16
CA LEU A 98 -21.24 -7.57 8.49
C LEU A 98 -20.65 -6.14 8.34
N GLY A 99 -21.49 -5.11 8.23
CA GLY A 99 -21.09 -3.70 8.29
C GLY A 99 -20.75 -3.25 9.71
N ASN A 100 -20.81 -1.94 9.97
CA ASN A 100 -20.43 -1.34 11.26
C ASN A 100 -18.97 -1.63 11.67
N VAL A 101 -18.10 -1.85 10.69
CA VAL A 101 -16.66 -2.05 10.86
C VAL A 101 -15.92 -1.13 9.89
N GLY A 102 -14.85 -0.50 10.38
CA GLY A 102 -13.89 0.19 9.51
C GLY A 102 -12.95 -0.82 8.87
N ASN A 103 -12.58 -0.59 7.61
CA ASN A 103 -11.46 -1.30 7.01
C ASN A 103 -10.18 -0.67 7.57
N HIS A 104 -9.73 -1.14 8.73
CA HIS A 104 -8.63 -0.51 9.45
C HIS A 104 -7.50 -1.52 9.69
N CYS A 105 -6.28 -0.99 9.74
CA CYS A 105 -5.09 -1.74 10.12
C CYS A 105 -4.71 -1.39 11.54
N TYR A 106 -4.51 -2.41 12.38
CA TYR A 106 -3.98 -2.24 13.73
C TYR A 106 -2.70 -3.06 13.87
N VAL A 107 -1.62 -2.39 14.29
CA VAL A 107 -0.32 -3.03 14.53
C VAL A 107 0.22 -2.67 15.91
N GLU A 108 0.87 -3.64 16.54
CA GLU A 108 1.61 -3.46 17.78
C GLU A 108 3.07 -3.79 17.56
N LEU A 109 3.95 -2.93 18.09
CA LEU A 109 5.39 -3.09 18.03
C LEU A 109 5.96 -2.91 19.43
N GLU A 110 6.85 -3.80 19.83
CA GLU A 110 7.68 -3.58 21.02
C GLU A 110 8.97 -2.88 20.60
N ALA A 111 9.29 -1.79 21.29
CA ALA A 111 10.50 -1.04 21.05
C ALA A 111 11.32 -0.92 22.34
N LEU A 112 12.64 -1.07 22.15
CA LEU A 112 13.62 -0.76 23.17
C LEU A 112 14.14 0.66 22.96
N GLU A 113 14.33 1.39 24.07
CA GLU A 113 14.94 2.73 24.09
C GLU A 113 14.21 3.74 23.18
N TRP A 114 12.89 3.79 23.29
CA TRP A 114 12.05 4.70 22.53
C TRP A 114 12.29 6.19 22.88
N ASN A 115 12.47 7.02 21.85
CA ASN A 115 12.65 8.45 21.95
C ASN A 115 11.40 9.17 21.42
N MET A 116 10.59 9.69 22.34
CA MET A 116 9.34 10.38 22.02
C MET A 116 9.53 11.61 21.12
N THR A 117 10.62 12.36 21.28
CA THR A 117 10.90 13.55 20.48
C THR A 117 11.16 13.17 19.03
N HIS A 118 11.97 12.14 18.79
CA HIS A 118 12.26 11.65 17.44
C HIS A 118 11.00 11.07 16.79
N ALA A 119 10.19 10.31 17.55
CA ALA A 119 8.94 9.76 17.05
C ALA A 119 7.95 10.85 16.63
N LEU A 120 7.78 11.89 17.45
CA LEU A 120 6.91 13.02 17.14
C LEU A 120 7.39 13.76 15.89
N LEU A 121 8.70 14.04 15.80
CA LEU A 121 9.27 14.73 14.64
C LEU A 121 9.12 13.89 13.37
N ALA A 122 9.43 12.59 13.42
CA ALA A 122 9.24 11.67 12.30
C ALA A 122 7.78 11.66 11.82
N LEU A 123 6.82 11.53 12.74
CA LEU A 123 5.40 11.51 12.40
C LEU A 123 4.93 12.85 11.80
N GLN A 124 5.33 13.98 12.37
CA GLN A 124 5.00 15.30 11.82
C GLN A 124 5.55 15.49 10.41
N ARG A 125 6.78 15.03 10.16
CA ARG A 125 7.40 15.06 8.83
C ARG A 125 6.67 14.17 7.84
N LEU A 126 6.19 12.98 8.25
CA LEU A 126 5.36 12.13 7.41
C LEU A 126 4.02 12.78 7.07
N ILE A 127 3.31 13.34 8.06
CA ILE A 127 2.03 14.04 7.86
C ILE A 127 2.20 15.20 6.87
N ALA A 128 3.28 15.97 6.98
CA ALA A 128 3.57 17.06 6.06
C ALA A 128 3.91 16.56 4.65
N ARG A 129 4.64 15.45 4.55
CA ARG A 129 5.12 14.86 3.29
C ARG A 129 4.03 14.15 2.51
N HIS A 130 3.16 13.38 3.16
CA HIS A 130 2.18 12.51 2.51
C HIS A 130 0.78 13.16 2.53
N PRO A 131 0.26 13.63 1.38
CA PRO A 131 -1.02 14.32 1.33
C PRO A 131 -2.19 13.51 1.90
N MET A 132 -2.22 12.19 1.67
CA MET A 132 -3.30 11.32 2.15
C MET A 132 -3.34 11.15 3.66
N LEU A 133 -2.26 11.44 4.40
CA LEU A 133 -2.31 11.50 5.87
C LEU A 133 -3.08 12.73 6.37
N ARG A 134 -3.46 13.66 5.50
CA ARG A 134 -4.28 14.85 5.77
C ARG A 134 -5.62 14.82 5.04
N ALA A 135 -5.98 13.69 4.42
CA ALA A 135 -7.22 13.58 3.67
C ALA A 135 -8.42 13.31 4.59
N VAL A 136 -9.59 13.79 4.17
CA VAL A 136 -10.90 13.54 4.76
C VAL A 136 -11.93 13.23 3.67
N ILE A 137 -13.02 12.56 4.04
CA ILE A 137 -14.20 12.38 3.19
C ILE A 137 -15.19 13.51 3.42
N LEU A 138 -15.70 14.08 2.33
CA LEU A 138 -16.71 15.13 2.35
C LEU A 138 -18.11 14.53 2.37
N SER A 139 -19.09 15.33 2.78
CA SER A 139 -20.49 14.87 2.94
C SER A 139 -21.17 14.45 1.64
N ASP A 140 -20.66 14.89 0.50
CA ASP A 140 -21.12 14.52 -0.84
C ASP A 140 -20.45 13.24 -1.38
N GLY A 141 -19.56 12.63 -0.60
CA GLY A 141 -18.83 11.42 -0.98
C GLY A 141 -17.55 11.69 -1.77
N GLU A 142 -17.17 12.95 -2.00
CA GLU A 142 -15.82 13.29 -2.46
C GLU A 142 -14.80 13.20 -1.31
N GLN A 143 -13.53 13.35 -1.63
CA GLN A 143 -12.44 13.46 -0.64
C GLN A 143 -11.63 14.73 -0.89
N GLN A 144 -11.02 15.24 0.17
CA GLN A 144 -10.19 16.44 0.11
C GLN A 144 -8.94 16.29 0.96
N ILE A 145 -7.81 16.75 0.43
CA ILE A 145 -6.58 16.90 1.22
C ILE A 145 -6.61 18.26 1.92
N LEU A 146 -6.50 18.24 3.25
CA LEU A 146 -6.39 19.47 4.04
C LEU A 146 -5.01 20.11 3.87
N GLU A 147 -4.99 21.41 3.58
CA GLU A 147 -3.75 22.18 3.43
C GLU A 147 -2.94 22.19 4.73
N GLN A 148 -3.64 22.44 5.84
CA GLN A 148 -3.09 22.45 7.19
C GLN A 148 -3.94 21.55 8.08
N VAL A 149 -3.27 20.91 9.04
CA VAL A 149 -3.92 20.11 10.09
C VAL A 149 -3.39 20.57 11.44
N PRO A 150 -4.16 20.40 12.53
CA PRO A 150 -3.68 20.67 13.87
C PRO A 150 -2.40 19.87 14.18
N PRO A 151 -1.52 20.36 15.08
CA PRO A 151 -0.38 19.59 15.53
C PRO A 151 -0.81 18.23 16.08
N TYR A 152 -0.25 17.16 15.53
CA TYR A 152 -0.50 15.81 16.03
C TYR A 152 0.26 15.58 17.35
N CYS A 153 -0.37 14.90 18.31
CA CYS A 153 0.26 14.47 19.56
C CYS A 153 0.23 12.95 19.67
N ILE A 154 1.37 12.34 20.03
CA ILE A 154 1.43 10.92 20.36
C ILE A 154 1.04 10.76 21.83
N GLU A 155 -0.05 10.05 22.08
CA GLU A 155 -0.48 9.73 23.45
C GLU A 155 0.52 8.76 24.08
N CYS A 156 1.08 9.13 25.24
CA CYS A 156 2.00 8.29 26.00
C CYS A 156 1.35 7.90 27.33
N ILE A 157 1.18 6.60 27.54
CA ILE A 157 0.56 6.02 28.74
C ILE A 157 1.69 5.42 29.58
N ASP A 158 1.93 5.98 30.76
CA ASP A 158 2.91 5.43 31.69
C ASP A 158 2.31 4.27 32.47
N LEU A 159 2.78 3.05 32.17
CA LEU A 159 2.39 1.83 32.87
C LEU A 159 3.50 1.35 33.82
N GLN A 160 4.55 2.14 34.01
CA GLN A 160 5.59 1.83 34.97
C GLN A 160 5.01 1.81 36.39
N GLY A 161 5.46 0.84 37.20
CA GLY A 161 5.01 0.68 38.59
C GLY A 161 3.74 -0.16 38.74
N LEU A 162 3.05 -0.52 37.63
CA LEU A 162 2.04 -1.56 37.64
C LEU A 162 2.68 -2.95 37.70
N THR A 163 1.93 -3.93 38.21
CA THR A 163 2.32 -5.34 38.11
C THR A 163 2.20 -5.81 36.66
N GLN A 164 2.96 -6.83 36.26
CA GLN A 164 2.87 -7.37 34.89
C GLN A 164 1.43 -7.77 34.48
N PRO A 165 0.61 -8.43 35.34
CA PRO A 165 -0.80 -8.68 35.02
C PRO A 165 -1.63 -7.41 34.79
N ASP A 166 -1.37 -6.34 35.54
CA ASP A 166 -2.09 -5.08 35.37
C ASP A 166 -1.64 -4.33 34.10
N GLN A 167 -0.34 -4.41 33.75
CA GLN A 167 0.17 -3.89 32.47
C GLN A 167 -0.52 -4.58 31.29
N GLU A 168 -0.60 -5.92 31.30
CA GLU A 168 -1.25 -6.67 30.22
C GLU A 168 -2.74 -6.34 30.13
N ARG A 169 -3.42 -6.13 31.26
CA ARG A 169 -4.82 -5.69 31.28
C ARG A 169 -5.01 -4.31 30.62
N GLN A 170 -4.11 -3.37 30.88
CA GLN A 170 -4.15 -2.05 30.23
C GLN A 170 -3.85 -2.15 28.73
N LEU A 171 -2.86 -2.95 28.33
CA LEU A 171 -2.55 -3.19 26.93
C LEU A 171 -3.73 -3.83 26.18
N GLN A 172 -4.38 -4.83 26.78
CA GLN A 172 -5.58 -5.45 26.22
C GLN A 172 -6.72 -4.44 26.08
N ARG A 173 -6.92 -3.55 27.05
CA ARG A 173 -7.91 -2.47 26.95
C ARG A 173 -7.61 -1.55 25.77
N ILE A 174 -6.35 -1.12 25.60
CA ILE A 174 -5.97 -0.27 24.46
C ILE A 174 -6.19 -1.01 23.13
N ARG A 175 -5.88 -2.32 23.07
CA ARG A 175 -6.13 -3.18 21.92
C ARG A 175 -7.62 -3.30 21.58
N ASP A 176 -8.47 -3.46 22.58
CA ASP A 176 -9.92 -3.53 22.41
C ASP A 176 -10.50 -2.19 21.93
N GLU A 177 -9.96 -1.06 22.41
CA GLU A 177 -10.34 0.28 21.98
C GLU A 177 -9.88 0.59 20.54
N MET A 178 -8.61 0.33 20.21
CA MET A 178 -8.00 0.73 18.94
C MET A 178 -8.21 -0.26 17.79
N GLY A 179 -8.23 -1.57 18.10
CA GLY A 179 -8.31 -2.65 17.11
C GLY A 179 -9.70 -2.89 16.54
N HIS A 180 -10.69 -2.10 16.96
CA HIS A 180 -12.04 -2.07 16.36
C HIS A 180 -12.53 -0.63 16.23
N TYR A 181 -11.62 0.35 16.27
CA TYR A 181 -11.99 1.76 16.22
C TYR A 181 -12.52 2.10 14.82
N VAL A 182 -13.71 2.70 14.77
CA VAL A 182 -14.30 3.20 13.52
C VAL A 182 -14.06 4.70 13.46
N TYR A 183 -13.10 5.11 12.65
CA TYR A 183 -12.79 6.52 12.46
C TYR A 183 -13.97 7.27 11.84
N GLN A 184 -14.17 8.52 12.26
CA GLN A 184 -15.03 9.47 11.55
C GLN A 184 -14.19 10.00 10.39
N VAL A 185 -14.40 9.46 9.18
CA VAL A 185 -13.53 9.74 8.02
C VAL A 185 -13.71 11.15 7.47
N GLU A 186 -14.75 11.84 7.93
CA GLU A 186 -15.03 13.26 7.71
C GLU A 186 -14.15 14.16 8.58
N GLN A 187 -13.41 13.59 9.53
CA GLN A 187 -12.55 14.32 10.47
C GLN A 187 -11.13 13.80 10.43
N TRP A 188 -10.19 14.74 10.49
CA TRP A 188 -8.77 14.41 10.66
C TRP A 188 -8.44 14.27 12.17
N PRO A 189 -7.57 13.32 12.57
CA PRO A 189 -6.90 12.31 11.76
C PRO A 189 -7.68 10.99 11.65
N ALA A 190 -7.51 10.30 10.52
CA ALA A 190 -7.99 8.93 10.31
C ALA A 190 -6.94 7.86 10.71
N PHE A 191 -6.09 8.19 11.68
CA PHE A 191 -5.10 7.30 12.27
C PHE A 191 -4.82 7.71 13.72
N THR A 192 -4.25 6.79 14.49
CA THR A 192 -3.87 7.01 15.89
C THR A 192 -2.61 6.22 16.21
N MET A 193 -1.68 6.88 16.89
CA MET A 193 -0.48 6.28 17.47
C MET A 193 -0.50 6.50 18.99
N ARG A 194 -0.48 5.41 19.75
CA ARG A 194 -0.30 5.39 21.21
C ARG A 194 0.99 4.69 21.57
N VAL A 195 1.62 5.14 22.65
CA VAL A 195 2.84 4.54 23.20
C VAL A 195 2.60 4.22 24.67
N ALA A 196 2.63 2.95 25.05
CA ALA A 196 2.59 2.53 26.43
C ALA A 196 4.01 2.27 26.94
N ARG A 197 4.44 2.99 27.98
CA ARG A 197 5.73 2.78 28.62
C ARG A 197 5.61 1.68 29.66
N LEU A 198 6.20 0.51 29.36
CA LEU A 198 6.11 -0.68 30.22
C LEU A 198 7.20 -0.66 31.30
N HIS A 199 8.41 -0.28 30.90
CA HIS A 199 9.59 -0.22 31.77
C HIS A 199 10.46 0.97 31.39
N LYS A 200 11.61 1.15 32.06
CA LYS A 200 12.52 2.30 31.79
C LYS A 200 12.94 2.39 30.32
N ARG A 201 13.11 1.23 29.67
CA ARG A 201 13.58 1.10 28.28
C ARG A 201 12.63 0.31 27.37
N CYS A 202 11.52 -0.22 27.88
CA CYS A 202 10.60 -1.04 27.07
C CYS A 202 9.28 -0.30 26.87
N PHE A 203 8.88 -0.19 25.62
CA PHE A 203 7.69 0.52 25.18
C PHE A 203 6.89 -0.37 24.23
N ARG A 204 5.56 -0.29 24.33
CA ARG A 204 4.63 -0.85 23.37
C ARG A 204 4.06 0.28 22.53
N ILE A 205 4.30 0.24 21.23
CA ILE A 205 3.79 1.19 20.25
C ILE A 205 2.59 0.54 19.59
N GLN A 206 1.48 1.27 19.52
CA GLN A 206 0.21 0.79 19.00
C GLN A 206 -0.25 1.79 17.94
N VAL A 207 -0.38 1.34 16.70
CA VAL A 207 -0.76 2.17 15.56
C VAL A 207 -2.04 1.61 14.97
N SER A 208 -3.02 2.49 14.76
CA SER A 208 -4.27 2.21 14.08
C SER A 208 -4.45 3.20 12.94
N MET A 209 -4.90 2.75 11.77
CA MET A 209 -5.12 3.60 10.60
C MET A 209 -6.26 3.08 9.74
N GLU A 210 -7.09 3.98 9.22
CA GLU A 210 -8.14 3.68 8.25
C GLU A 210 -7.55 3.42 6.86
N ALA A 211 -7.85 2.26 6.27
CA ALA A 211 -7.32 1.85 4.98
C ALA A 211 -7.96 2.60 3.79
N LEU A 212 -9.00 3.39 4.05
CA LEU A 212 -9.59 4.33 3.09
C LEU A 212 -8.55 5.34 2.58
N PHE A 213 -7.57 5.71 3.42
CA PHE A 213 -6.54 6.70 3.06
C PHE A 213 -5.15 6.11 2.82
N ALA A 214 -4.91 4.84 3.18
CA ALA A 214 -3.65 4.16 2.94
C ALA A 214 -3.87 2.65 2.77
N ASP A 215 -3.52 2.11 1.61
CA ASP A 215 -3.53 0.66 1.40
C ASP A 215 -2.35 -0.04 2.11
N SER A 216 -2.32 -1.37 2.08
CA SER A 216 -1.27 -2.16 2.73
C SER A 216 0.15 -1.81 2.25
N TRP A 217 0.31 -1.41 0.98
CA TRP A 217 1.61 -1.02 0.43
C TRP A 217 2.05 0.36 0.94
N SER A 218 1.12 1.31 0.95
CA SER A 218 1.30 2.65 1.49
C SER A 218 1.63 2.60 2.98
N MET A 219 0.94 1.74 3.75
CA MET A 219 1.26 1.52 5.16
C MET A 219 2.69 1.00 5.36
N LEU A 220 3.16 0.05 4.55
CA LEU A 220 4.54 -0.42 4.60
C LEU A 220 5.53 0.71 4.29
N LEU A 221 5.24 1.54 3.28
CA LEU A 221 6.06 2.70 2.94
C LEU A 221 6.13 3.71 4.09
N LEU A 222 4.98 4.02 4.70
CA LEU A 222 4.89 4.92 5.85
C LEU A 222 5.71 4.39 7.04
N ILE A 223 5.66 3.09 7.32
CA ILE A 223 6.48 2.47 8.37
C ILE A 223 7.97 2.58 8.04
N GLN A 224 8.37 2.31 6.80
CA GLN A 224 9.77 2.41 6.38
C GLN A 224 10.30 3.85 6.50
N GLU A 225 9.56 4.82 6.00
CA GLU A 225 9.94 6.23 6.12
C GLU A 225 9.89 6.72 7.58
N PHE A 226 8.92 6.27 8.39
CA PHE A 226 8.87 6.57 9.82
C PHE A 226 10.15 6.10 10.53
N VAL A 227 10.54 4.84 10.33
CA VAL A 227 11.73 4.25 10.95
C VAL A 227 13.00 5.00 10.51
N HIS A 228 13.11 5.33 9.22
CA HIS A 228 14.24 6.10 8.71
C HIS A 228 14.33 7.48 9.37
N LEU A 229 13.24 8.23 9.39
CA LEU A 229 13.17 9.57 10.00
C LEU A 229 13.34 9.54 11.52
N TYR A 230 12.91 8.46 12.18
CA TYR A 230 13.08 8.27 13.62
C TYR A 230 14.56 8.12 14.00
N HIS A 231 15.32 7.36 13.21
CA HIS A 231 16.75 7.16 13.42
C HIS A 231 17.61 8.33 12.89
N GLU A 232 17.18 8.97 11.81
CA GLU A 232 17.85 10.11 11.20
C GLU A 232 16.88 11.31 11.07
N PRO A 233 16.62 12.04 12.17
CA PRO A 233 15.65 13.15 12.20
C PRO A 233 15.86 14.25 11.16
N GLU A 234 17.11 14.43 10.72
CA GLU A 234 17.53 15.44 9.73
C GLU A 234 17.63 14.87 8.31
N ALA A 235 17.39 13.58 8.10
CA ALA A 235 17.48 12.97 6.77
C ALA A 235 16.47 13.61 5.81
N SER A 236 16.89 13.90 4.58
CA SER A 236 15.99 14.43 3.55
C SER A 236 15.39 13.30 2.73
N LEU A 237 14.08 13.34 2.52
CA LEU A 237 13.36 12.40 1.66
C LEU A 237 13.09 13.04 0.29
N PRO A 238 13.23 12.29 -0.83
CA PRO A 238 12.98 12.82 -2.17
C PRO A 238 11.57 13.42 -2.30
N PRO A 239 11.38 14.61 -2.90
CA PRO A 239 10.05 15.22 -3.00
C PRO A 239 9.06 14.32 -3.75
N LEU A 240 7.80 14.33 -3.31
CA LEU A 240 6.71 13.67 -4.03
C LEU A 240 6.16 14.65 -5.05
N ASN A 241 6.42 14.39 -6.33
CA ASN A 241 5.94 15.23 -7.43
C ASN A 241 4.56 14.80 -7.94
N LEU A 242 4.01 13.72 -7.39
CA LEU A 242 2.72 13.15 -7.76
C LEU A 242 1.88 12.96 -6.49
N SER A 243 0.60 13.32 -6.57
CA SER A 243 -0.36 13.11 -5.50
C SER A 243 -1.34 11.98 -5.84
N PHE A 244 -1.99 11.43 -4.81
CA PHE A 244 -3.08 10.47 -5.02
C PHE A 244 -4.26 11.11 -5.76
N ARG A 245 -4.50 12.42 -5.58
CA ARG A 245 -5.49 13.16 -6.36
C ARG A 245 -5.20 13.07 -7.86
N ASP A 246 -3.96 13.28 -8.27
CA ASP A 246 -3.57 13.19 -9.69
C ASP A 246 -3.85 11.77 -10.21
N TYR A 247 -3.52 10.75 -9.42
CA TYR A 247 -3.82 9.35 -9.75
C TYR A 247 -5.32 9.10 -9.94
N VAL A 248 -6.17 9.51 -9.01
CA VAL A 248 -7.62 9.29 -9.08
C VAL A 248 -8.23 9.99 -10.31
N LEU A 249 -7.80 11.21 -10.61
CA LEU A 249 -8.30 11.94 -11.79
C LEU A 249 -7.85 11.32 -13.11
N ALA A 250 -6.68 10.68 -13.14
CA ALA A 250 -6.23 9.90 -14.29
C ALA A 250 -6.96 8.55 -14.38
N GLU A 251 -7.18 7.87 -13.26
CA GLU A 251 -7.93 6.61 -13.17
C GLU A 251 -9.36 6.78 -13.68
N ALA A 252 -10.04 7.88 -13.33
CA ALA A 252 -11.39 8.17 -13.81
C ALA A 252 -11.50 8.20 -15.36
N GLN A 253 -10.42 8.58 -16.05
CA GLN A 253 -10.38 8.59 -17.52
C GLN A 253 -10.29 7.17 -18.11
N LEU A 254 -9.89 6.15 -17.33
CA LEU A 254 -9.86 4.77 -17.80
C LEU A 254 -11.23 4.27 -18.19
N GLN A 255 -12.30 4.74 -17.54
CA GLN A 255 -13.66 4.27 -17.82
C GLN A 255 -14.08 4.52 -19.29
N ALA A 256 -13.49 5.51 -19.96
CA ALA A 256 -13.73 5.81 -21.37
C ALA A 256 -12.79 5.06 -22.34
N SER A 257 -11.92 4.18 -21.84
CA SER A 257 -10.92 3.48 -22.65
C SER A 257 -11.40 2.10 -23.13
N GLU A 258 -10.87 1.64 -24.27
CA GLU A 258 -11.08 0.27 -24.77
C GLU A 258 -10.61 -0.80 -23.77
N LEU A 259 -9.63 -0.48 -22.92
CA LEU A 259 -9.17 -1.36 -21.86
C LEU A 259 -10.27 -1.65 -20.84
N TYR A 260 -11.00 -0.61 -20.45
CA TYR A 260 -12.10 -0.74 -19.51
C TYR A 260 -13.24 -1.55 -20.13
N GLU A 261 -13.60 -1.28 -21.38
CA GLU A 261 -14.63 -2.06 -22.10
C GLU A 261 -14.25 -3.54 -22.19
N ARG A 262 -13.01 -3.85 -22.57
CA ARG A 262 -12.52 -5.23 -22.63
C ARG A 262 -12.56 -5.91 -21.25
N SER A 263 -12.16 -5.19 -20.19
CA SER A 263 -12.22 -5.70 -18.82
C SER A 263 -13.67 -5.99 -18.40
N ARG A 264 -14.58 -5.05 -18.66
CA ARG A 264 -16.01 -5.17 -18.37
C ARG A 264 -16.61 -6.37 -19.09
N ASP A 265 -16.39 -6.49 -20.39
CA ASP A 265 -16.96 -7.56 -21.22
C ASP A 265 -16.43 -8.94 -20.78
N TYR A 266 -15.15 -9.03 -20.42
CA TYR A 266 -14.59 -10.25 -19.82
C TYR A 266 -15.32 -10.63 -18.53
N TRP A 267 -15.48 -9.69 -17.59
CA TRP A 267 -16.14 -9.97 -16.31
C TRP A 267 -17.62 -10.29 -16.47
N LEU A 268 -18.36 -9.59 -17.34
CA LEU A 268 -19.76 -9.88 -17.64
C LEU A 268 -19.96 -11.27 -18.27
N ALA A 269 -19.02 -11.70 -19.12
CA ALA A 269 -19.04 -13.07 -19.67
C ALA A 269 -18.68 -14.12 -18.61
N ARG A 270 -17.83 -13.77 -17.61
CA ARG A 270 -17.36 -14.68 -16.57
C ARG A 270 -18.38 -14.89 -15.46
N ILE A 271 -19.07 -13.83 -15.01
CA ILE A 271 -20.00 -13.83 -13.86
C ILE A 271 -21.03 -14.98 -13.90
N PRO A 272 -21.73 -15.26 -15.02
CA PRO A 272 -22.70 -16.37 -15.08
C PRO A 272 -22.11 -17.76 -14.84
N THR A 273 -20.79 -17.91 -14.98
CA THR A 273 -20.06 -19.17 -14.84
C THR A 273 -19.24 -19.25 -13.54
N LEU A 274 -19.26 -18.20 -12.71
CA LEU A 274 -18.57 -18.23 -11.44
C LEU A 274 -19.26 -19.21 -10.48
N PRO A 275 -18.52 -20.12 -9.83
CA PRO A 275 -19.10 -20.94 -8.78
C PRO A 275 -19.53 -20.05 -7.61
N ALA A 276 -20.45 -20.56 -6.78
CA ALA A 276 -20.77 -19.92 -5.51
C ALA A 276 -19.53 -19.79 -4.62
N ALA A 277 -19.59 -18.88 -3.66
CA ALA A 277 -18.59 -18.79 -2.61
C ALA A 277 -18.46 -20.15 -1.87
N PRO A 278 -17.29 -20.48 -1.32
CA PRO A 278 -17.11 -21.71 -0.55
C PRO A 278 -18.12 -21.78 0.61
N ASP A 279 -18.92 -22.86 0.65
CA ASP A 279 -19.88 -23.13 1.71
C ASP A 279 -19.16 -23.77 2.90
N LEU A 280 -18.64 -22.92 3.79
CA LEU A 280 -17.92 -23.34 4.99
C LEU A 280 -18.90 -23.64 6.13
N PRO A 281 -18.58 -24.55 7.07
CA PRO A 281 -19.40 -24.75 8.26
C PRO A 281 -19.47 -23.48 9.11
N HIS A 282 -20.68 -22.98 9.37
CA HIS A 282 -20.91 -21.77 10.16
C HIS A 282 -21.34 -22.10 11.60
N ALA A 283 -20.78 -21.38 12.58
CA ALA A 283 -21.21 -21.49 13.97
C ALA A 283 -22.52 -20.73 14.27
N SER A 284 -22.80 -19.68 13.49
CA SER A 284 -23.99 -18.84 13.60
C SER A 284 -24.28 -18.14 12.27
N ASP A 285 -25.49 -17.61 12.12
CA ASP A 285 -25.87 -16.76 10.99
C ASP A 285 -25.14 -15.41 11.07
N ALA A 286 -24.48 -14.99 9.99
CA ALA A 286 -23.75 -13.73 9.93
C ALA A 286 -24.68 -12.51 10.06
N ALA A 287 -25.93 -12.61 9.61
CA ALA A 287 -26.95 -11.57 9.75
C ALA A 287 -27.34 -11.29 11.22
N SER A 288 -27.04 -12.22 12.14
CA SER A 288 -27.29 -12.03 13.57
C SER A 288 -26.19 -11.20 14.28
N LEU A 289 -25.08 -10.91 13.60
CA LEU A 289 -23.93 -10.21 14.18
C LEU A 289 -24.09 -8.68 14.07
N SER A 290 -24.47 -8.04 15.18
CA SER A 290 -24.60 -6.58 15.25
C SER A 290 -23.26 -5.82 15.30
N ARG A 291 -22.19 -6.49 15.73
CA ARG A 291 -20.83 -5.94 15.86
C ARG A 291 -19.81 -7.01 15.51
N PRO A 292 -19.50 -7.21 14.22
CA PRO A 292 -18.51 -8.21 13.83
C PRO A 292 -17.13 -7.85 14.40
N ARG A 293 -16.40 -8.87 14.84
CA ARG A 293 -15.04 -8.75 15.35
C ARG A 293 -14.15 -9.75 14.65
N PHE A 294 -12.94 -9.32 14.31
CA PHE A 294 -11.95 -10.16 13.65
C PHE A 294 -10.92 -10.64 14.66
N VAL A 295 -10.64 -11.95 14.62
CA VAL A 295 -9.58 -12.55 15.43
C VAL A 295 -8.47 -13.00 14.49
N PRO A 296 -7.30 -12.32 14.48
CA PRO A 296 -6.21 -12.71 13.60
C PRO A 296 -5.65 -14.08 14.00
N ARG A 297 -5.53 -14.98 13.02
CA ARG A 297 -4.87 -16.27 13.15
C ARG A 297 -3.59 -16.24 12.32
N ASN A 298 -2.45 -16.21 12.99
CA ASN A 298 -1.15 -16.05 12.34
C ASN A 298 -0.41 -17.38 12.25
N GLY A 299 0.32 -17.59 11.16
CA GLY A 299 1.23 -18.72 10.96
C GLY A 299 2.55 -18.25 10.38
N ARG A 300 3.63 -18.98 10.64
CA ARG A 300 4.96 -18.69 10.09
C ARG A 300 5.54 -19.92 9.42
N MET A 301 6.19 -19.71 8.28
CA MET A 301 7.01 -20.71 7.61
C MET A 301 8.48 -20.32 7.73
N GLU A 302 9.36 -21.29 7.97
CA GLU A 302 10.78 -21.01 8.05
C GLU A 302 11.33 -20.53 6.71
N ALA A 303 12.31 -19.62 6.75
CA ALA A 303 12.85 -19.00 5.54
C ALA A 303 13.34 -20.07 4.53
N ALA A 304 14.02 -21.11 5.01
CA ALA A 304 14.47 -22.21 4.16
C ALA A 304 13.32 -23.00 3.52
N GLN A 305 12.21 -23.20 4.23
CA GLN A 305 11.02 -23.86 3.69
C GLN A 305 10.34 -22.98 2.63
N TRP A 306 10.18 -21.68 2.92
CA TRP A 306 9.61 -20.71 1.99
C TRP A 306 10.42 -20.61 0.69
N GLN A 307 11.76 -20.56 0.77
CA GLN A 307 12.60 -20.55 -0.43
C GLN A 307 12.45 -21.83 -1.26
N ARG A 308 12.33 -23.00 -0.62
CA ARG A 308 12.09 -24.26 -1.34
C ARG A 308 10.73 -24.27 -2.03
N LEU A 309 9.69 -23.74 -1.39
CA LEU A 309 8.35 -23.63 -2.00
C LEU A 309 8.38 -22.73 -3.23
N LYS A 310 8.96 -21.52 -3.11
CA LYS A 310 9.13 -20.60 -4.25
C LYS A 310 9.91 -21.22 -5.39
N ALA A 311 10.99 -21.95 -5.09
CA ALA A 311 11.80 -22.61 -6.11
C ALA A 311 10.99 -23.67 -6.87
N ARG A 312 10.15 -24.45 -6.18
CA ARG A 312 9.25 -25.41 -6.81
C ARG A 312 8.18 -24.74 -7.66
N GLY A 313 7.57 -23.66 -7.17
CA GLY A 313 6.62 -22.86 -7.94
C GLY A 313 7.24 -22.33 -9.23
N ALA A 314 8.43 -21.73 -9.13
CA ALA A 314 9.18 -21.22 -10.28
C ALA A 314 9.54 -22.33 -11.28
N GLN A 315 9.97 -23.51 -10.82
CA GLN A 315 10.23 -24.67 -11.68
C GLN A 315 8.97 -25.14 -12.43
N ALA A 316 7.79 -24.93 -11.84
CA ALA A 316 6.50 -25.23 -12.46
C ALA A 316 5.93 -24.06 -13.28
N GLY A 317 6.64 -22.94 -13.41
CA GLY A 317 6.15 -21.74 -14.11
C GLY A 317 5.03 -21.00 -13.36
N LEU A 318 4.93 -21.16 -12.04
CA LEU A 318 3.90 -20.56 -11.19
C LEU A 318 4.47 -19.43 -10.32
N THR A 319 3.63 -18.47 -9.95
CA THR A 319 3.95 -17.48 -8.92
C THR A 319 3.79 -18.08 -7.51
N PRO A 320 4.57 -17.65 -6.51
CA PRO A 320 4.44 -18.12 -5.12
C PRO A 320 3.06 -17.97 -4.50
#